data_AF-A0A7S0ILH4-F1
#
_entry.id   AF-A0A7S0ILH4-F1
#
_cell.length_a   1.000
_cell.length_b   1.000
_cell.length_c   1.000
_cell.angle_alpha   90.00
_cell.angle_beta   90.00
_cell.angle_gamma   90.00
#
_symmetry.space_group_name_H-M   'P 1'
#
loop_
_entity.id
_entity.type
_entity.pdbx_description
1 polymer ?
#
loop_
_entity_poly.entity_id
_entity_poly.type
_entity_poly.pdbx_seq_one_letter_code
_entity_poly.pdbx_strand_id
1 'polypeptide(L)'
;APSRWSPRFEALVNRLLSLAEHPAVTVATTVCTFVGPMLKSSAAQRHAPFLAAEPLAARLVLLSVVKQIRVGDPELDDAPSCAFSRFDFADRGEWRRACGSLRSLIQQWLQSLVMLHPSSAVQHALRHATTAAAQAAQLDAPPPA
;
A
#
# COMPACT_ATOMS: atom_id res chain seq x y z
N ALA A 1 -23.30 1.56 -23.32
CA ALA A 1 -22.38 2.48 -22.64
C ALA A 1 -21.49 1.66 -21.72
N PRO A 2 -20.15 1.86 -21.67
CA PRO A 2 -19.35 1.21 -20.65
C PRO A 2 -19.87 1.73 -19.32
N SER A 3 -20.51 0.83 -18.56
CA SER A 3 -21.12 1.16 -17.28
C SER A 3 -20.03 1.82 -16.44
N ARG A 4 -20.25 3.05 -15.97
CA ARG A 4 -19.32 3.64 -15.00
C ARG A 4 -19.63 3.02 -13.65
N TRP A 5 -18.62 2.89 -12.78
CA TRP A 5 -18.89 2.60 -11.38
C TRP A 5 -19.77 3.71 -10.82
N SER A 6 -20.66 3.36 -9.88
CA SER A 6 -21.46 4.40 -9.25
C SER A 6 -20.52 5.35 -8.50
N PRO A 7 -20.76 6.67 -8.50
CA PRO A 7 -19.93 7.62 -7.75
C PRO A 7 -19.78 7.26 -6.26
N ARG A 8 -20.79 6.59 -5.69
CA ARG A 8 -20.77 6.07 -4.32
C ARG A 8 -19.72 4.97 -4.13
N PHE A 9 -19.57 4.09 -5.13
CA PHE A 9 -18.59 3.02 -5.08
C PHE A 9 -17.16 3.57 -5.20
N GLU A 10 -16.93 4.51 -6.12
CA GLU A 10 -15.62 5.16 -6.26
C GLU A 10 -15.21 5.91 -4.97
N ALA A 11 -16.15 6.63 -4.36
CA ALA A 11 -15.93 7.30 -3.08
C ALA A 11 -15.63 6.30 -1.95
N LEU A 12 -16.30 5.14 -1.93
CA LEU A 12 -16.04 4.08 -0.96
C LEU A 12 -14.62 3.53 -1.10
N VAL A 13 -14.21 3.16 -2.32
CA VAL A 13 -12.85 2.64 -2.57
C VAL A 13 -11.80 3.66 -2.18
N ASN A 14 -11.99 4.94 -2.53
CA ASN A 14 -11.05 5.99 -2.15
C ASN A 14 -10.92 6.16 -0.63
N ARG A 15 -12.03 6.08 0.11
CA ARG A 15 -12.02 6.13 1.59
C ARG A 15 -11.33 4.92 2.19
N LEU A 16 -11.59 3.73 1.66
CA LEU A 16 -10.93 2.50 2.09
C LEU A 16 -9.42 2.61 1.86
N LEU A 17 -8.96 3.08 0.69
CA LEU A 17 -7.54 3.25 0.42
C LEU A 17 -6.89 4.31 1.30
N SER A 18 -7.57 5.41 1.64
CA SER A 18 -7.07 6.34 2.67
C SER A 18 -6.90 5.64 4.02
N LEU A 19 -7.80 4.73 4.39
CA LEU A 19 -7.67 3.96 5.62
C LEU A 19 -6.50 2.97 5.58
N ALA A 20 -6.14 2.44 4.40
CA ALA A 20 -4.93 1.62 4.25
C ALA A 20 -3.63 2.40 4.54
N GLU A 21 -3.65 3.74 4.47
CA GLU A 21 -2.48 4.57 4.80
C GLU A 21 -2.23 4.60 6.32
N HIS A 22 -3.22 4.21 7.13
CA HIS A 22 -3.16 4.26 8.60
C HIS A 22 -1.91 3.57 9.18
N PRO A 23 -1.21 4.15 10.17
CA PRO A 23 0.05 3.61 10.70
C PRO A 23 -0.04 2.17 11.25
N ALA A 24 -1.20 1.78 11.80
CA ALA A 24 -1.43 0.44 12.32
C ALA A 24 -1.45 -0.63 11.22
N VAL A 25 -0.68 -1.69 11.42
CA VAL A 25 -0.54 -2.83 10.48
C VAL A 25 -1.87 -3.55 10.30
N THR A 26 -2.59 -3.76 11.38
CA THR A 26 -3.88 -4.45 11.43
C THR A 26 -4.93 -3.75 10.57
N VAL A 27 -5.02 -2.42 10.68
CA VAL A 27 -5.92 -1.58 9.87
C VAL A 27 -5.58 -1.69 8.39
N ALA A 28 -4.30 -1.53 8.04
CA ALA A 28 -3.85 -1.66 6.66
C ALA A 28 -4.12 -3.06 6.09
N THR A 29 -3.80 -4.12 6.83
CA THR A 29 -4.06 -5.52 6.44
C THR A 29 -5.54 -5.78 6.23
N THR A 30 -6.40 -5.28 7.12
CA THR A 30 -7.86 -5.46 7.02
C THR A 30 -8.39 -4.83 5.73
N VAL A 31 -8.00 -3.58 5.46
CA VAL A 31 -8.39 -2.89 4.23
C VAL A 31 -7.85 -3.62 3.00
N CYS A 32 -6.58 -4.02 3.01
CA CYS A 32 -5.95 -4.72 1.89
C CYS A 32 -6.57 -6.10 1.61
N THR A 33 -7.09 -6.76 2.64
CA THR A 33 -7.83 -8.02 2.48
C THR A 33 -9.18 -7.79 1.83
N PHE A 34 -9.85 -6.68 2.16
CA PHE A 34 -11.19 -6.37 1.64
C PHE A 34 -11.17 -5.81 0.21
N VAL A 35 -10.32 -4.83 -0.06
CA VAL A 35 -10.29 -4.11 -1.35
C VAL A 35 -9.67 -4.96 -2.47
N GLY A 36 -8.75 -5.86 -2.14
CA GLY A 36 -7.96 -6.61 -3.12
C GLY A 36 -8.80 -7.49 -4.05
N PRO A 37 -9.68 -8.35 -3.49
CA PRO A 37 -10.62 -9.12 -4.28
C PRO A 37 -11.55 -8.26 -5.14
N MET A 38 -11.95 -7.07 -4.65
CA MET A 38 -12.80 -6.15 -5.44
C MET A 38 -12.07 -5.69 -6.71
N LEU A 39 -10.80 -5.29 -6.60
CA LEU A 39 -9.98 -4.84 -7.73
C LEU A 39 -9.66 -5.96 -8.73
N LYS A 40 -9.58 -7.22 -8.24
CA LYS A 40 -9.38 -8.41 -9.09
C LYS A 40 -10.66 -8.91 -9.76
N SER A 41 -11.84 -8.41 -9.36
CA SER A 41 -13.09 -8.90 -9.92
C SER A 41 -13.18 -8.57 -11.41
N SER A 42 -13.62 -9.54 -12.22
CA SER A 42 -13.82 -9.36 -13.66
C SER A 42 -14.83 -8.25 -13.97
N ALA A 43 -15.79 -8.03 -13.06
CA ALA A 43 -16.66 -6.86 -13.07
C ALA A 43 -15.81 -5.58 -13.00
N ALA A 44 -15.00 -5.38 -11.95
CA ALA A 44 -14.15 -4.19 -11.79
C ALA A 44 -13.20 -3.97 -12.98
N GLN A 45 -12.57 -5.02 -13.49
CA GLN A 45 -11.61 -4.92 -14.59
C GLN A 45 -12.24 -4.50 -15.92
N ARG A 46 -13.52 -4.85 -16.16
CA ARG A 46 -14.28 -4.38 -17.34
C ARG A 46 -14.60 -2.88 -17.27
N HIS A 47 -14.48 -2.27 -16.10
CA HIS A 47 -14.64 -0.84 -15.88
C HIS A 47 -13.29 -0.11 -15.94
N ALA A 48 -12.58 -0.35 -17.04
CA ALA A 48 -11.24 0.15 -17.32
C ALA A 48 -10.98 1.63 -16.97
N PRO A 49 -11.90 2.61 -17.09
CA PRO A 49 -11.57 4.02 -16.82
C PRO A 49 -11.15 4.33 -15.38
N PHE A 50 -11.63 3.59 -14.38
CA PHE A 50 -11.32 3.86 -12.97
C PHE A 50 -10.00 3.20 -12.53
N LEU A 51 -9.72 1.99 -13.01
CA LEU A 51 -8.42 1.34 -12.81
C LEU A 51 -7.33 2.00 -13.66
N ALA A 52 -7.68 2.47 -14.86
CA ALA A 52 -6.83 3.26 -15.75
C ALA A 52 -6.68 4.72 -15.33
N ALA A 53 -7.37 5.16 -14.26
CA ALA A 53 -7.05 6.43 -13.65
C ALA A 53 -5.67 6.28 -13.01
N GLU A 54 -4.64 6.73 -13.73
CA GLU A 54 -3.24 6.83 -13.31
C GLU A 54 -3.05 7.22 -11.81
N PRO A 55 -3.88 8.10 -11.21
CA PRO A 55 -3.79 8.43 -9.78
C PRO A 55 -4.08 7.26 -8.82
N LEU A 56 -5.01 6.35 -9.16
CA LEU A 56 -5.38 5.23 -8.29
C LEU A 56 -4.29 4.16 -8.28
N ALA A 57 -3.78 3.80 -9.45
CA ALA A 57 -2.67 2.87 -9.58
C ALA A 57 -1.41 3.42 -8.88
N ALA A 58 -1.10 4.70 -9.08
CA ALA A 58 -0.01 5.41 -8.40
C ALA A 58 -0.16 5.34 -6.86
N ARG A 59 -1.36 5.63 -6.35
CA ARG A 59 -1.65 5.61 -4.92
C ARG A 59 -1.54 4.21 -4.31
N LEU A 60 -2.02 3.19 -5.02
CA LEU A 60 -1.88 1.79 -4.60
C LEU A 60 -0.43 1.34 -4.56
N VAL A 61 0.38 1.77 -5.52
CA VAL A 61 1.83 1.53 -5.52
C VAL A 61 2.50 2.26 -4.36
N LEU A 62 2.15 3.52 -4.09
CA LEU A 62 2.70 4.28 -2.96
C LEU A 62 2.39 3.61 -1.61
N LEU A 63 1.12 3.25 -1.41
CA LEU A 63 0.66 2.47 -0.26
C LEU A 63 1.47 1.18 -0.08
N SER A 64 1.68 0.47 -1.19
CA SER A 64 2.41 -0.79 -1.22
C SER A 64 3.84 -0.62 -0.71
N VAL A 65 4.53 0.44 -1.11
CA VAL A 65 5.93 0.61 -0.70
C VAL A 65 6.07 1.23 0.69
N VAL A 66 5.23 2.21 1.05
CA VAL A 66 5.21 2.77 2.41
C VAL A 66 5.02 1.65 3.45
N LYS A 67 4.14 0.69 3.17
CA LYS A 67 3.90 -0.47 4.06
C LYS A 67 4.94 -1.58 3.96
N GLN A 68 5.84 -1.55 2.98
CA GLN A 68 7.01 -2.42 2.98
C GLN A 68 8.15 -1.87 3.84
N ILE A 69 8.31 -0.55 3.87
CA ILE A 69 9.45 0.14 4.50
C ILE A 69 9.16 0.63 5.91
N ARG A 70 7.93 1.08 6.22
CA ARG A 70 7.60 1.82 7.46
C ARG A 70 6.49 1.18 8.28
N VAL A 71 6.71 -0.06 8.66
CA VAL A 71 5.90 -0.75 9.66
C VAL A 71 6.72 -0.68 10.94
N GLY A 72 6.36 0.18 11.89
CA GLY A 72 7.20 0.44 13.08
C GLY A 72 7.35 -0.84 13.91
N ASP A 73 8.59 -1.18 14.28
CA ASP A 73 8.91 -2.33 15.12
C ASP A 73 8.42 -2.04 16.56
N PRO A 74 7.64 -2.93 17.20
CA PRO A 74 7.13 -2.69 18.55
C PRO A 74 8.23 -2.53 19.61
N GLU A 75 9.44 -3.06 19.37
CA GLU A 75 10.61 -2.93 20.25
C GLU A 75 11.36 -1.60 20.09
N LEU A 76 11.00 -0.78 19.09
CA LEU A 76 11.61 0.51 18.81
C LEU A 76 10.63 1.68 19.09
N ASP A 77 11.16 2.90 19.14
CA ASP A 77 10.39 4.14 19.33
C ASP A 77 10.75 5.21 18.28
N ASP A 78 11.17 4.77 17.10
CA ASP A 78 11.61 5.63 15.99
C ASP A 78 10.44 6.10 15.09
N ALA A 79 9.23 5.58 15.29
CA ALA A 79 8.06 5.95 14.49
C ALA A 79 6.73 5.95 15.26
N PRO A 80 5.76 6.80 14.87
CA PRO A 80 4.40 6.78 15.43
C PRO A 80 3.67 5.42 15.27
N SER A 81 4.07 4.61 14.28
CA SER A 81 3.53 3.26 14.06
C SER A 81 3.92 2.25 15.14
N CYS A 82 5.00 2.49 15.90
CA CYS A 82 5.45 1.59 16.98
C CYS A 82 4.42 1.46 18.11
N ALA A 83 3.76 2.58 18.47
CA ALA A 83 2.72 2.58 19.49
C ALA A 83 1.51 1.70 19.10
N PHE A 84 1.12 1.73 17.83
CA PHE A 84 0.07 0.85 17.32
C PHE A 84 0.51 -0.61 17.29
N SER A 85 1.75 -0.89 16.85
CA SER A 85 2.31 -2.24 16.87
C SER A 85 2.34 -2.85 18.27
N ARG A 86 2.65 -2.07 19.32
CA ARG A 86 2.62 -2.53 20.71
C ARG A 86 1.21 -2.78 21.24
N PHE A 87 0.22 -2.04 20.74
CA PHE A 87 -1.17 -2.25 21.11
C PHE A 87 -1.75 -3.50 20.42
N ASP A 88 -1.42 -3.69 19.16
CA ASP A 88 -2.03 -4.72 18.30
C ASP A 88 -1.38 -6.11 18.45
N PHE A 89 -0.13 -6.20 18.87
CA PHE A 89 0.63 -7.45 18.89
C PHE A 89 1.25 -7.72 20.26
N ALA A 90 1.16 -8.98 20.70
CA ALA A 90 1.69 -9.40 22.00
C ALA A 90 3.23 -9.44 22.01
N ASP A 91 3.84 -9.76 20.86
CA ASP A 91 5.29 -9.82 20.71
C ASP A 91 5.75 -9.50 19.28
N ARG A 92 7.07 -9.34 19.13
CA ARG A 92 7.72 -9.05 17.84
C ARG A 92 7.55 -10.17 16.81
N GLY A 93 7.42 -11.43 17.24
CA GLY A 93 7.18 -12.56 16.34
C GLY A 93 5.79 -12.52 15.69
N GLU A 94 4.76 -12.18 16.47
CA GLU A 94 3.41 -11.93 15.98
C GLU A 94 3.39 -10.74 15.00
N TRP A 95 3.99 -9.62 15.39
CA TRP A 95 4.14 -8.45 14.52
C TRP A 95 4.84 -8.79 13.20
N ARG A 96 5.95 -9.56 13.22
CA ARG A 96 6.65 -9.98 11.99
C ARG A 96 5.75 -10.80 11.06
N ARG A 97 4.94 -11.71 11.61
CA ARG A 97 3.98 -12.52 10.82
C ARG A 97 2.89 -11.65 10.19
N ALA A 98 2.36 -10.68 10.94
CA ALA A 98 1.38 -9.73 10.43
C ALA A 98 1.96 -8.86 9.31
N CYS A 99 3.18 -8.34 9.49
CA CYS A 99 3.92 -7.61 8.46
C CYS A 99 4.15 -8.47 7.22
N GLY A 100 4.55 -9.73 7.38
CA GLY A 100 4.72 -10.68 6.27
C GLY A 100 3.43 -10.86 5.47
N SER A 101 2.30 -11.04 6.17
CA SER A 101 0.97 -11.18 5.55
C SER A 101 0.57 -9.94 4.77
N LEU A 102 0.77 -8.75 5.34
CA LEU A 102 0.52 -7.47 4.67
C LEU A 102 1.35 -7.34 3.39
N ARG A 103 2.66 -7.65 3.46
CA ARG A 103 3.56 -7.61 2.30
C ARG A 103 3.11 -8.55 1.20
N SER A 104 2.67 -9.77 1.54
CA SER A 104 2.14 -10.71 0.56
C SER A 104 0.88 -10.20 -0.13
N LEU A 105 -0.06 -9.59 0.59
CA LEU A 105 -1.27 -8.99 0.01
C LEU A 105 -0.91 -7.85 -0.96
N ILE A 106 -0.02 -6.97 -0.53
CA ILE A 106 0.50 -5.85 -1.31
C ILE A 106 1.18 -6.34 -2.59
N GLN A 107 2.03 -7.38 -2.51
CA GLN A 107 2.71 -7.92 -3.68
C GLN A 107 1.72 -8.46 -4.71
N GLN A 108 0.67 -9.14 -4.26
CA GLN A 108 -0.39 -9.62 -5.16
C GLN A 108 -1.15 -8.47 -5.83
N TRP A 109 -1.35 -7.35 -5.14
CA TRP A 109 -1.97 -6.16 -5.71
C TRP A 109 -1.08 -5.55 -6.78
N LEU A 110 0.20 -5.36 -6.49
CA LEU A 110 1.18 -4.83 -7.45
C LEU A 110 1.23 -5.68 -8.73
N GLN A 111 1.29 -7.01 -8.59
CA GLN A 111 1.26 -7.91 -9.75
C GLN A 111 -0.02 -7.73 -10.56
N SER A 112 -1.17 -7.62 -9.91
CA SER A 112 -2.46 -7.41 -10.58
C SER A 112 -2.50 -6.06 -11.30
N LEU A 113 -1.94 -5.00 -10.69
CA LEU A 113 -1.87 -3.67 -11.27
C LEU A 113 -0.91 -3.60 -12.47
N VAL A 114 0.24 -4.29 -12.41
CA VAL A 114 1.17 -4.39 -13.54
C VAL A 114 0.51 -5.08 -14.73
N MET A 115 -0.29 -6.12 -14.49
CA MET A 115 -1.04 -6.80 -15.56
C MET A 115 -2.11 -5.90 -16.19
N LEU A 116 -2.69 -4.98 -15.43
CA LEU A 116 -3.71 -4.05 -15.91
C LEU A 116 -3.10 -2.78 -16.57
N HIS A 117 -1.97 -2.30 -16.05
CA HIS A 117 -1.32 -1.04 -16.46
C HIS A 117 0.22 -1.18 -16.51
N PRO A 118 0.76 -1.96 -17.46
CA PRO A 118 2.18 -2.31 -17.49
C PRO A 118 3.09 -1.09 -17.65
N SER A 119 2.68 -0.06 -18.39
CA SER A 119 3.46 1.16 -18.61
C SER A 119 3.49 2.09 -17.39
N SER A 120 2.34 2.37 -16.77
CA SER A 120 2.26 3.28 -15.61
C SER A 120 2.82 2.64 -14.33
N ALA A 121 2.57 1.35 -14.10
CA ALA A 121 3.06 0.66 -12.91
C ALA A 121 4.59 0.56 -12.87
N VAL A 122 5.23 0.29 -14.02
CA VAL A 122 6.70 0.26 -14.14
C VAL A 122 7.31 1.64 -13.95
N GLN A 123 6.74 2.69 -14.56
CA GLN A 123 7.21 4.06 -14.36
C GLN A 123 7.08 4.51 -12.90
N HIS A 124 6.00 4.13 -12.22
CA HIS A 124 5.80 4.48 -10.82
C HIS A 124 6.73 3.70 -9.89
N ALA A 125 6.91 2.39 -10.14
CA ALA A 125 7.89 1.58 -9.41
C ALA A 125 9.33 2.13 -9.58
N LEU A 126 9.69 2.59 -10.78
CA LEU A 126 10.98 3.23 -11.06
C LEU A 126 11.16 4.55 -10.32
N ARG A 127 10.17 5.47 -10.39
CA ARG A 127 10.20 6.74 -9.63
C ARG A 127 10.26 6.50 -8.12
N HIS A 128 9.59 5.44 -7.65
CA HIS A 128 9.60 5.08 -6.25
C HIS A 128 10.96 4.49 -5.82
N ALA A 129 11.51 3.53 -6.57
CA ALA A 129 12.81 2.96 -6.27
C ALA A 129 13.91 4.04 -6.20
N THR A 130 13.85 5.04 -7.09
CA THR A 130 14.74 6.20 -7.05
C THR A 130 14.51 7.10 -5.83
N THR A 131 13.26 7.36 -5.46
CA THR A 131 12.94 8.19 -4.27
C THR A 131 13.31 7.49 -2.96
N ALA A 132 13.04 6.18 -2.85
CA ALA A 132 13.39 5.37 -1.69
C ALA A 132 14.91 5.22 -1.55
N ALA A 133 15.63 5.03 -2.66
CA ALA A 133 17.09 5.03 -2.66
C ALA A 133 17.66 6.40 -2.23
N ALA A 134 17.04 7.50 -2.67
CA ALA A 134 17.42 8.86 -2.25
C ALA A 134 17.16 9.11 -0.77
N GLN A 135 16.03 8.62 -0.22
CA GLN A 135 15.71 8.74 1.20
C GLN A 135 16.59 7.84 2.08
N ALA A 136 16.95 6.64 1.63
CA ALA A 136 17.90 5.77 2.32
C ALA A 136 19.30 6.39 2.34
N ALA A 137 19.75 6.99 1.23
CA ALA A 137 21.02 7.72 1.17
C ALA A 137 21.08 8.94 2.10
N GLN A 138 19.94 9.55 2.44
CA GLN A 138 19.85 10.64 3.42
C GLN A 138 19.88 10.14 4.87
N LEU A 139 19.48 8.89 5.13
CA LEU A 139 19.52 8.27 6.46
C LEU A 139 20.92 7.74 6.82
N ASP A 140 21.73 7.38 5.83
CA ASP A 140 23.15 6.95 5.99
C ASP A 140 24.16 8.12 5.91
N ALA A 141 23.69 9.35 5.70
CA ALA A 141 24.59 10.51 5.67
C ALA A 141 24.98 10.90 7.12
N PRO A 142 26.30 11.02 7.43
CA PRO A 142 26.71 11.48 8.75
C PRO A 142 26.16 12.90 9.00
N PRO A 143 25.79 13.24 10.24
CA PRO A 143 25.22 14.55 10.54
C PRO A 143 26.20 15.66 10.14
N PRO A 144 25.69 16.80 9.63
CA PRO A 144 26.55 17.91 9.22
C PRO A 144 27.35 18.42 10.42
N ALA A 145 28.64 18.67 10.19
CA ALA A 145 29.62 19.14 11.16
C ALA A 145 29.34 20.56 11.67
#